data_AF-C9LF87-F1
#
_entry.id   AF-C9LF87-F1
#
_cell.length_a   1.000
_cell.length_b   1.000
_cell.length_c   1.000
_cell.angle_alpha   90.00
_cell.angle_beta   90.00
_cell.angle_gamma   90.00
#
_symmetry.space_group_name_H-M   'P 1'
#
loop_
_entity.id
_entity.type
_entity.pdbx_description
1 polymer ?
#
loop_
_entity_poly.entity_id
_entity_poly.type
_entity_poly.pdbx_seq_one_letter_code
_entity_poly.pdbx_strand_id
1 'polypeptide(L)'
;MPINKLALIELLQNVLSKDAIKQSMIFIDTKIHSEGTEVTYPKTNFTYPYDGFMVFVDLKPKLNWGHDCLYLFIKSDLSQLTKVKSTLPPYQGDYPETYSLILRYGSKPNDEHDFNPFNL
;
A
#
# COMPACT_ATOMS: atom_id res chain seq x y z
N MET A 1 -11.43 2.80 14.14
CA MET A 1 -10.35 3.58 14.78
C MET A 1 -9.47 4.14 13.67
N PRO A 2 -8.92 5.36 13.81
CA PRO A 2 -7.99 5.89 12.82
C PRO A 2 -6.69 5.07 12.81
N ILE A 3 -6.15 4.79 11.62
CA ILE A 3 -4.90 4.04 11.45
C ILE A 3 -3.73 4.89 11.94
N ASN A 4 -2.90 4.37 12.85
CA ASN A 4 -1.72 5.07 13.34
C ASN A 4 -0.63 5.07 12.26
N LYS A 5 -0.55 6.16 11.50
CA LYS A 5 0.39 6.32 10.38
C LYS A 5 1.87 6.25 10.80
N LEU A 6 2.23 6.75 11.98
CA LEU A 6 3.62 6.70 12.46
C LEU A 6 4.04 5.26 12.74
N ALA A 7 3.24 4.51 13.50
CA ALA A 7 3.49 3.10 13.78
C ALA A 7 3.47 2.26 12.49
N LEU A 8 2.61 2.60 11.52
CA LEU A 8 2.61 1.97 10.21
C LEU A 8 3.92 2.21 9.44
N ILE A 9 4.43 3.45 9.42
CA ILE A 9 5.71 3.75 8.77
C ILE A 9 6.86 2.96 9.40
N GLU A 10 6.89 2.86 10.74
CA GLU A 10 7.87 2.04 11.46
C GLU A 10 7.77 0.55 11.07
N LEU A 11 6.55 0.01 11.01
CA LEU A 11 6.32 -1.36 10.53
C LEU A 11 6.86 -1.55 9.11
N LEU A 12 6.58 -0.62 8.20
CA LEU A 12 7.04 -0.69 6.80
C LEU A 12 8.56 -0.62 6.69
N GLN A 13 9.21 0.21 7.51
CA GLN A 13 10.67 0.31 7.60
C GLN A 13 11.33 -1.00 8.08
N ASN A 14 10.61 -1.83 8.84
CA ASN A 14 11.08 -3.14 9.28
C ASN A 14 10.81 -4.26 8.25
N VAL A 15 9.76 -4.11 7.42
CA VAL A 15 9.29 -5.16 6.50
C VAL A 15 9.82 -4.99 5.06
N LEU A 16 10.23 -3.78 4.69
CA LEU A 16 10.79 -3.43 3.39
C LEU A 16 12.26 -3.05 3.52
N SER A 17 13.06 -3.32 2.49
CA SER A 17 14.45 -2.84 2.47
C SER A 17 14.50 -1.31 2.36
N LYS A 18 15.59 -0.70 2.85
CA LYS A 18 15.82 0.75 2.72
C LYS A 18 15.76 1.20 1.25
N ASP A 19 16.31 0.40 0.33
CA ASP A 19 16.29 0.70 -1.09
C ASP A 19 14.87 0.62 -1.66
N ALA A 20 14.08 -0.39 -1.28
CA ALA A 20 12.69 -0.50 -1.67
C ALA A 20 11.89 0.74 -1.24
N ILE A 21 12.09 1.22 -0.01
CA ILE A 21 11.42 2.43 0.49
C ILE A 21 11.85 3.68 -0.29
N LYS A 22 13.14 3.83 -0.58
CA LYS A 22 13.68 5.00 -1.30
C LYS A 22 13.24 5.09 -2.77
N GLN A 23 12.94 3.97 -3.41
CA GLN A 23 12.52 3.95 -4.81
C GLN A 23 11.01 3.85 -5.02
N SER A 24 10.25 3.56 -3.95
CA SER A 24 8.81 3.30 -4.05
C SER A 24 7.94 4.52 -3.77
N MET A 25 6.70 4.42 -4.26
CA MET A 25 5.57 5.15 -3.69
C MET A 25 4.72 4.15 -2.90
N ILE A 26 4.36 4.52 -1.68
CA ILE A 26 3.64 3.65 -0.76
C ILE A 26 2.32 4.30 -0.41
N PHE A 27 1.24 3.57 -0.66
CA PHE A 27 -0.13 4.01 -0.51
C PHE A 27 -0.84 3.16 0.54
N ILE A 28 -1.71 3.77 1.31
CA ILE A 28 -2.64 3.07 2.20
C ILE A 28 -4.04 3.14 1.62
N ASP A 29 -4.75 2.01 1.62
CA ASP A 29 -6.21 2.00 1.59
C ASP A 29 -6.72 2.19 3.02
N THR A 30 -7.35 3.33 3.29
CA THR A 30 -7.84 3.68 4.63
C THR A 30 -9.08 2.90 5.05
N LYS A 31 -9.66 2.12 4.13
CA LYS A 31 -10.80 1.24 4.41
C LYS A 31 -10.35 0.02 5.21
N ILE A 32 -11.00 -0.17 6.37
CA ILE A 32 -10.88 -1.42 7.13
C ILE A 32 -11.87 -2.45 6.55
N HIS A 33 -11.36 -3.64 6.25
CA HIS A 33 -12.12 -4.82 5.88
C HIS A 33 -12.20 -5.76 7.08
N SER A 34 -13.37 -6.38 7.27
CA SER A 34 -13.55 -7.37 8.33
C SER A 34 -12.92 -8.72 7.96
N GLU A 35 -12.57 -9.52 8.96
CA GLU A 35 -12.19 -10.92 8.78
C GLU A 35 -13.22 -11.68 7.92
N GLY A 36 -12.73 -12.56 7.05
CA GLY A 36 -13.53 -13.30 6.08
C GLY A 36 -13.96 -12.49 4.85
N THR A 37 -13.72 -11.17 4.81
CA THR A 37 -14.04 -10.36 3.64
C THR A 37 -13.17 -10.77 2.46
N GLU A 38 -13.80 -11.10 1.33
CA GLU A 38 -13.13 -11.33 0.07
C GLU A 38 -12.97 -10.02 -0.69
N VAL A 39 -11.76 -9.77 -1.19
CA VAL A 39 -11.45 -8.66 -2.08
C VAL A 39 -10.77 -9.17 -3.35
N THR A 40 -11.10 -8.52 -4.46
CA THR A 40 -10.51 -8.80 -5.76
C THR A 40 -9.71 -7.60 -6.23
N TYR A 41 -8.42 -7.80 -6.41
CA TYR A 41 -7.52 -6.90 -7.11
C TYR A 41 -7.13 -7.52 -8.46
N PRO A 42 -6.54 -6.76 -9.40
CA PRO A 42 -6.08 -7.31 -10.66
C PRO A 42 -5.16 -8.53 -10.46
N LYS A 43 -5.61 -9.69 -10.96
CA LYS A 43 -4.92 -10.99 -10.86
C LYS A 43 -4.67 -11.47 -9.41
N THR A 44 -5.36 -10.93 -8.41
CA THR A 44 -5.19 -11.33 -7.01
C THR A 44 -6.54 -11.34 -6.31
N ASN A 45 -6.96 -12.52 -5.85
CA ASN A 45 -8.06 -12.65 -4.89
C ASN A 45 -7.45 -12.83 -3.50
N PHE A 46 -8.01 -12.16 -2.51
CA PHE A 46 -7.54 -12.26 -1.14
C PHE A 46 -8.72 -12.26 -0.18
N THR A 47 -8.72 -13.19 0.77
CA THR A 47 -9.66 -13.23 1.89
C THR A 47 -8.94 -12.71 3.12
N TYR A 48 -9.48 -11.66 3.74
CA TYR A 48 -8.89 -11.09 4.96
C TYR A 48 -8.91 -12.11 6.10
N PRO A 49 -7.75 -12.53 6.63
CA PRO A 49 -7.70 -13.50 7.74
C PRO A 49 -7.89 -12.83 9.12
N TYR A 50 -8.11 -11.52 9.13
CA TYR A 50 -8.36 -10.67 10.30
C TYR A 50 -8.97 -9.35 9.84
N ASP A 51 -9.56 -8.60 10.77
CA ASP A 51 -9.90 -7.20 10.54
C ASP A 51 -8.64 -6.41 10.19
N GLY A 52 -8.60 -5.79 9.00
CA GLY A 52 -7.38 -5.16 8.51
C GLY A 52 -7.59 -4.28 7.30
N PHE A 53 -6.48 -3.81 6.75
CA PHE A 53 -6.44 -2.93 5.58
C PHE A 53 -5.28 -3.31 4.68
N MET A 54 -5.19 -2.66 3.51
CA MET A 54 -4.16 -2.94 2.52
C MET A 54 -3.24 -1.72 2.33
N VAL A 55 -1.93 -2.00 2.26
CA VAL A 55 -0.92 -1.04 1.82
C VAL A 55 -0.37 -1.51 0.47
N PHE A 56 -0.48 -0.64 -0.52
CA PHE A 56 0.06 -0.87 -1.85
C PHE A 56 1.44 -0.24 -1.94
N VAL A 57 2.41 -1.03 -2.39
CA VAL A 57 3.79 -0.57 -2.62
C VAL A 57 4.07 -0.68 -4.11
N ASP A 58 4.16 0.47 -4.77
CA ASP A 58 4.68 0.55 -6.13
C ASP A 58 6.21 0.62 -6.04
N LEU A 59 6.90 -0.47 -6.40
CA LEU A 59 8.36 -0.54 -6.29
C LEU A 59 9.08 0.19 -7.43
N LYS A 60 8.37 0.51 -8.51
CA LYS A 60 8.96 1.11 -9.73
C LYS A 60 7.99 2.13 -10.34
N PRO A 61 7.58 3.17 -9.59
CA PRO A 61 6.47 4.07 -9.95
C PRO A 61 6.73 4.95 -11.18
N LYS A 62 7.96 4.96 -11.70
CA LYS A 62 8.34 5.68 -12.94
C LYS A 62 8.29 4.80 -14.18
N LEU A 63 8.00 3.50 -14.03
CA LEU A 63 7.82 2.58 -15.14
C LEU A 63 6.33 2.47 -15.49
N ASN A 64 6.05 2.11 -16.74
CA ASN A 64 4.70 1.78 -17.17
C ASN A 64 4.29 0.38 -16.68
N TRP A 65 3.02 0.02 -16.93
CA TRP A 65 2.34 -1.21 -16.52
C TRP A 65 3.20 -2.50 -16.50
N GLY A 66 2.94 -3.37 -15.53
CA GLY A 66 3.52 -4.71 -15.48
C GLY A 66 4.82 -4.82 -14.67
N HIS A 67 5.18 -3.81 -13.87
CA HIS A 67 6.36 -3.84 -13.01
C HIS A 67 6.05 -4.40 -11.62
N ASP A 68 7.10 -4.73 -10.87
CA ASP A 68 6.98 -5.31 -9.53
C ASP A 68 6.23 -4.35 -8.57
N CYS A 69 5.22 -4.89 -7.90
CA CYS A 69 4.49 -4.22 -6.83
C CYS A 69 4.24 -5.19 -5.67
N LEU A 70 3.84 -4.67 -4.52
CA LEU A 70 3.39 -5.46 -3.38
C LEU A 70 2.03 -4.99 -2.88
N TYR A 71 1.20 -5.95 -2.47
CA TYR A 71 0.11 -5.71 -1.55
C TYR A 71 0.52 -6.23 -0.18
N LEU A 72 0.43 -5.37 0.82
CA LEU A 72 0.65 -5.72 2.22
C LEU A 72 -0.71 -5.65 2.91
N PHE A 73 -1.27 -6.81 3.23
CA PHE A 73 -2.46 -6.88 4.07
C PHE A 73 -2.03 -6.82 5.52
N ILE A 74 -2.56 -5.88 6.28
CA ILE A 74 -2.08 -5.57 7.63
C ILE A 74 -3.26 -5.60 8.57
N LYS A 75 -3.12 -6.28 9.71
CA LYS A 75 -4.13 -6.30 10.76
C LYS A 75 -4.31 -4.91 11.34
N SER A 76 -5.53 -4.57 11.74
CA SER A 76 -5.89 -3.24 12.24
C SER A 76 -5.02 -2.75 13.41
N ASP A 77 -4.48 -3.68 14.21
CA ASP A 77 -3.60 -3.42 15.35
C ASP A 77 -2.09 -3.47 14.99
N LEU A 78 -1.76 -3.62 13.70
CA LEU A 78 -0.41 -3.72 13.15
C LEU A 78 0.40 -4.94 13.61
N SER A 79 -0.22 -5.91 14.29
CA SER A 79 0.48 -7.08 14.85
C SER A 79 0.75 -8.20 13.83
N GLN A 80 0.02 -8.21 12.71
CA GLN A 80 0.15 -9.22 11.66
C GLN A 80 0.17 -8.57 10.28
N LEU A 81 0.94 -9.17 9.38
CA LEU A 81 1.08 -8.73 7.99
C LEU A 81 1.20 -9.93 7.06
N THR A 82 0.45 -9.90 5.97
CA THR A 82 0.56 -10.84 4.84
C THR A 82 1.04 -10.10 3.60
N LYS A 83 2.16 -10.54 3.03
CA LYS A 83 2.76 -9.93 1.83
C LYS A 83 2.39 -10.72 0.59
N VAL A 84 1.81 -10.06 -0.40
CA VAL A 84 1.45 -10.64 -1.70
C VAL A 84 2.19 -9.87 -2.80
N LYS A 85 2.86 -10.60 -3.70
CA LYS A 85 3.52 -10.02 -4.88
C LYS A 85 2.46 -9.76 -5.96
N SER A 86 2.57 -8.63 -6.64
CA SER A 86 1.72 -8.27 -7.78
C SER A 86 2.58 -7.64 -8.88
N THR A 87 2.02 -7.54 -10.08
CA THR A 87 2.62 -6.77 -11.20
C THR A 87 1.69 -5.66 -11.70
N LEU A 88 0.59 -5.42 -10.99
CA LEU A 88 -0.43 -4.44 -11.34
C LEU A 88 -0.83 -3.65 -10.10
N PRO A 89 -1.27 -2.39 -10.25
CA PRO A 89 -1.89 -1.63 -9.18
C PRO A 89 -3.26 -2.23 -8.78
N PRO A 90 -3.79 -1.89 -7.60
CA PRO A 90 -5.02 -2.47 -7.06
C PRO A 90 -6.31 -1.96 -7.74
N TYR A 91 -6.23 -0.96 -8.61
CA TYR A 91 -7.35 -0.39 -9.35
C TYR A 91 -6.96 -0.12 -10.82
N GLN A 92 -7.96 0.09 -11.66
CA GLN A 92 -7.81 0.51 -13.06
C GLN A 92 -8.54 1.84 -13.24
N GLY A 93 -7.87 2.84 -13.80
CA GLY A 93 -8.43 4.18 -13.96
C GLY A 93 -8.15 5.07 -12.75
N ASP A 94 -9.19 5.71 -12.22
CA ASP A 94 -9.07 6.66 -11.11
C ASP A 94 -8.70 5.96 -9.79
N TYR A 95 -7.95 6.68 -8.97
CA TYR A 95 -7.59 6.23 -7.63
C TYR A 95 -8.84 6.25 -6.73
N PRO A 96 -9.14 5.18 -5.98
CA PRO A 96 -10.27 5.19 -5.06
C PRO A 96 -10.07 6.25 -3.97
N GLU A 97 -11.16 6.89 -3.54
CA GLU A 97 -11.14 7.95 -2.50
C GLU A 97 -10.53 7.48 -1.18
N THR A 98 -10.54 6.17 -0.91
CA THR A 98 -9.99 5.60 0.30
C THR A 98 -8.46 5.55 0.30
N TYR A 99 -7.79 5.83 -0.83
CA TYR A 99 -6.35 5.74 -0.94
C TYR A 99 -5.67 7.05 -0.55
N SER A 100 -4.53 6.93 0.09
CA SER A 100 -3.65 8.07 0.42
C SER A 100 -2.19 7.65 0.32
N LEU A 101 -1.33 8.56 -0.12
CA LEU A 101 0.12 8.39 -0.20
C LEU A 101 0.71 8.61 1.19
N ILE A 102 1.45 7.63 1.71
CA ILE A 102 2.10 7.72 3.03
C ILE A 102 3.60 7.99 2.92
N LEU A 103 4.24 7.47 1.87
CA LEU A 103 5.65 7.71 1.57
C LEU A 103 5.86 7.84 0.07
N ARG A 104 6.67 8.83 -0.31
CA ARG A 104 7.17 9.08 -1.66
C ARG A 104 8.68 9.06 -1.61
N TYR A 105 9.30 8.06 -2.23
CA TYR A 105 10.75 7.94 -2.31
C TYR A 105 11.44 8.04 -0.93
N GLY A 106 10.81 7.40 0.07
CA GLY A 106 11.25 7.40 1.47
C GLY A 106 10.97 8.67 2.28
N SER A 107 10.26 9.65 1.71
CA SER A 107 9.89 10.90 2.40
C SER A 107 8.38 11.01 2.54
N LYS A 108 7.91 11.77 3.55
CA LYS A 108 6.50 12.12 3.68
C LYS A 108 6.10 13.02 2.49
N PRO A 109 4.98 12.75 1.80
CA PRO A 109 4.54 13.61 0.70
C PRO A 109 4.01 14.96 1.22
N ASN A 110 4.09 15.99 0.37
CA ASN A 110 3.50 17.31 0.64
C ASN A 110 1.96 17.26 0.57
N ASP A 111 1.43 16.46 -0.37
CA ASP A 111 0.01 16.18 -0.53
C ASP A 111 -0.17 14.65 -0.59
N GLU A 112 -1.03 14.14 0.29
CA GLU A 112 -1.33 12.71 0.38
C GLU A 112 -2.21 12.21 -0.77
N HIS A 113 -2.79 13.10 -1.58
CA HIS A 113 -3.58 12.75 -2.78
C HIS A 113 -2.88 13.10 -4.09
N ASP A 114 -1.66 13.66 -4.03
CA ASP A 114 -0.81 13.75 -5.21
C ASP A 114 -0.20 12.36 -5.49
N PHE A 115 -0.74 11.69 -6.50
CA PHE A 115 -0.27 10.38 -6.93
C PHE A 115 0.60 10.44 -8.19
N ASN A 116 0.96 11.63 -8.68
CA ASN A 116 1.84 11.76 -9.83
C ASN A 116 3.28 11.39 -9.43
N PRO A 117 3.89 10.33 -9.98
CA PRO A 117 5.22 9.87 -9.58
C PRO A 117 6.36 10.82 -9.97
N PHE A 118 6.10 11.83 -10.81
CA PHE A 118 7.11 12.77 -11.26
C PHE A 118 7.20 14.04 -10.41
N ASN A 119 6.23 14.28 -9.53
CA ASN A 119 6.32 15.36 -8.55
C ASN A 119 7.33 14.98 -7.44
N LEU A 120 8.12 15.94 -6.94
CA LEU A 120 9.14 15.71 -5.91
C LEU A 120 8.86 16.55 -4.67
#